data_AF-A0A482V2V6-F1
#
_entry.id   AF-A0A482V2V6-F1
#
_cell.length_a   1.000
_cell.length_b   1.000
_cell.length_c   1.000
_cell.angle_alpha   90.00
_cell.angle_beta   90.00
_cell.angle_gamma   90.00
#
_symmetry.space_group_name_H-M   'P 1'
#
loop_
_entity.id
_entity.type
_entity.pdbx_description
1 polymer ?
#
loop_
_entity_poly.entity_id
_entity_poly.type
_entity_poly.pdbx_seq_one_letter_code
_entity_poly.pdbx_strand_id
1 'polypeptide(L)'
;MTCSRYGLCLWPYTHAPTFMHIPIPTHTQVNLTERGESFYNPLLPDIIQHYRSMGLLEVSDGATIIPLRTTRHTLNTTTHHTPNDTNHQPQHTTHQSPHTPCTDFSQEMVMVQKGDGGFLYATTDLAAIYHRVYVEKAKKVVYVTGKVYGV
;
A
#
# COMPACT_ATOMS: atom_id res chain seq x y z
N MET A 1 14.94 20.64 33.16
CA MET A 1 14.49 20.59 31.76
C MET A 1 13.24 19.72 31.69
N THR A 2 12.10 20.36 31.52
CA THR A 2 10.73 19.83 31.63
C THR A 2 10.15 19.58 30.24
N CYS A 3 9.92 18.32 29.83
CA CYS A 3 8.90 17.95 28.82
C CYS A 3 8.81 16.40 28.74
N SER A 4 7.68 15.87 28.28
CA SER A 4 7.42 14.45 27.96
C SER A 4 6.85 13.53 29.06
N ARG A 5 5.79 13.95 29.78
CA ARG A 5 4.84 12.99 30.41
C ARG A 5 3.36 13.29 30.18
N TYR A 6 3.01 14.39 29.51
CA TYR A 6 1.62 14.82 29.33
C TYR A 6 0.91 14.25 28.07
N GLY A 7 1.66 13.79 27.05
CA GLY A 7 1.06 13.36 25.77
C GLY A 7 0.31 12.02 25.82
N LEU A 8 0.78 11.05 26.62
CA LEU A 8 0.19 9.71 26.68
C LEU A 8 -1.09 9.64 27.52
N CYS A 9 -1.27 10.54 28.49
CA CYS A 9 -2.41 10.51 29.41
C CYS A 9 -3.67 11.21 28.85
N LEU A 10 -3.52 12.11 27.88
CA LEU A 10 -4.63 12.81 27.22
C LEU A 10 -5.27 11.98 26.08
N TRP A 11 -4.55 11.00 25.52
CA TRP A 11 -5.04 10.16 24.42
C TRP A 11 -6.37 9.43 24.73
N PRO A 12 -6.53 8.72 25.88
CA PRO A 12 -7.83 8.12 26.19
C PRO A 12 -8.93 9.15 26.42
N TYR A 13 -8.58 10.36 26.87
CA TYR A 13 -9.52 11.43 27.20
C TYR A 13 -10.08 12.16 25.96
N THR A 14 -9.33 12.21 24.86
CA THR A 14 -9.80 12.75 23.58
C THR A 14 -10.56 11.75 22.72
N HIS A 15 -10.32 10.44 22.90
CA HIS A 15 -11.02 9.39 22.15
C HIS A 15 -12.38 9.03 22.75
N ALA A 16 -12.53 9.11 24.07
CA ALA A 16 -13.80 8.85 24.75
C ALA A 16 -15.00 9.71 24.26
N PRO A 17 -14.88 11.03 24.01
CA PRO A 17 -16.02 11.85 23.60
C PRO A 17 -16.45 11.65 22.13
N THR A 18 -15.55 11.27 21.22
CA THR A 18 -15.92 11.00 19.81
C THR A 18 -16.80 9.75 19.69
N PHE A 19 -16.59 8.77 20.58
CA PHE A 19 -17.30 7.51 20.60
C PHE A 19 -18.77 7.64 21.05
N MET A 20 -19.09 8.65 21.86
CA MET A 20 -20.43 8.78 22.46
C MET A 20 -21.50 9.36 21.50
N HIS A 21 -21.13 9.76 20.28
CA HIS A 21 -22.01 10.52 19.39
C HIS A 21 -22.25 9.90 18.00
N ILE A 22 -21.94 8.62 17.81
CA ILE A 22 -22.32 7.89 16.59
C ILE A 22 -23.55 7.02 16.90
N PRO A 23 -24.79 7.51 16.68
CA PRO A 23 -25.98 6.69 16.84
C PRO A 23 -26.06 5.67 15.71
N ILE A 24 -25.59 4.44 15.97
CA ILE A 24 -25.84 3.30 15.09
C ILE A 24 -27.25 2.79 15.43
N PRO A 25 -28.21 2.73 14.49
CA PRO A 25 -29.55 2.21 14.77
C PRO A 25 -29.46 0.76 15.26
N THR A 26 -30.03 0.50 16.44
CA THR A 26 -29.84 -0.70 17.27
C THR A 26 -30.50 -1.98 16.73
N HIS A 27 -30.92 -2.02 15.46
CA HIS A 27 -31.73 -3.12 14.94
C HIS A 27 -30.92 -4.26 14.29
N THR A 28 -29.60 -4.13 14.20
CA THR A 28 -28.71 -5.21 13.75
C THR A 28 -27.79 -5.62 14.90
N GLN A 29 -28.02 -6.83 15.43
CA GLN A 29 -27.18 -7.43 16.47
C GLN A 29 -25.85 -7.90 15.85
N VAL A 30 -24.96 -6.95 15.56
CA VAL A 30 -23.61 -7.22 15.07
C VAL A 30 -22.67 -7.19 16.27
N ASN A 31 -21.99 -8.32 16.52
CA ASN A 31 -20.91 -8.37 17.51
C ASN A 31 -19.62 -7.88 16.85
N LEU A 32 -19.19 -6.67 17.18
CA LEU A 32 -17.96 -6.07 16.66
C LEU A 32 -16.91 -5.96 17.77
N THR A 33 -15.70 -6.44 17.50
CA THR A 33 -14.52 -6.15 18.32
C THR A 33 -13.73 -5.03 17.64
N GLU A 34 -13.72 -3.85 18.24
CA GLU A 34 -13.01 -2.69 17.70
C GLU A 34 -11.49 -2.81 17.95
N ARG A 35 -10.69 -2.58 16.90
CA ARG A 35 -9.24 -2.44 16.99
C ARG A 35 -8.78 -1.38 16.00
N GLY A 36 -8.59 -0.16 16.51
CA GLY A 36 -8.06 0.96 15.72
C GLY A 36 -6.58 0.80 15.38
N GLU A 37 -6.08 1.68 14.52
CA GLU A 37 -4.68 1.68 14.06
C GLU A 37 -3.66 1.74 15.20
N SER A 38 -3.98 2.50 16.25
CA SER A 38 -3.13 2.68 17.42
C SER A 38 -2.82 1.38 18.17
N PHE A 39 -3.67 0.37 18.05
CA PHE A 39 -3.43 -0.97 18.59
C PHE A 39 -2.12 -1.58 18.04
N TYR A 40 -1.76 -1.26 16.80
CA TYR A 40 -0.59 -1.84 16.11
C TYR A 40 0.69 -1.02 16.29
N ASN A 41 0.63 0.18 16.84
CA ASN A 41 1.79 1.07 17.01
C ASN A 41 3.01 0.40 17.66
N PRO A 42 2.86 -0.40 18.74
CA PRO A 42 4.00 -1.07 19.36
C PRO A 42 4.67 -2.11 18.45
N LEU A 43 3.96 -2.66 17.47
CA LEU A 43 4.46 -3.71 16.57
C LEU A 43 5.21 -3.15 15.35
N LEU A 44 4.98 -1.88 14.98
CA LEU A 44 5.48 -1.31 13.72
C LEU A 44 7.00 -1.42 13.56
N PRO A 45 7.83 -1.09 14.58
CA PRO A 45 9.29 -1.18 14.45
C PRO A 45 9.78 -2.62 14.21
N ASP A 46 9.21 -3.59 14.94
CA ASP A 46 9.59 -4.99 14.84
C ASP A 46 9.25 -5.57 13.46
N ILE A 47 8.11 -5.15 12.92
CA ILE A 47 7.67 -5.57 11.58
C ILE A 47 8.61 -5.04 10.51
N ILE A 48 8.97 -3.75 10.55
CA ILE A 48 9.94 -3.19 9.61
C ILE A 48 11.28 -3.92 9.72
N GLN A 49 11.74 -4.22 10.94
CA GLN A 49 12.97 -4.96 11.14
C GLN A 49 12.89 -6.39 10.59
N HIS A 50 11.73 -7.05 10.73
CA HIS A 50 11.48 -8.37 10.17
C HIS A 50 11.50 -8.36 8.63
N TYR A 51 10.84 -7.39 7.98
CA TYR A 51 10.89 -7.28 6.51
C TYR A 51 12.29 -6.90 6.01
N ARG A 52 13.04 -6.10 6.79
CA ARG A 52 14.45 -5.79 6.50
C ARG A 52 15.32 -7.04 6.56
N SER A 53 15.16 -7.90 7.56
CA SER A 53 15.97 -9.12 7.69
C SER A 53 15.66 -10.16 6.61
N MET A 54 14.45 -10.14 6.04
CA MET A 54 14.08 -10.95 4.87
C MET A 54 14.61 -10.39 3.54
N GLY A 55 15.22 -9.20 3.53
CA GLY A 55 15.72 -8.56 2.31
C GLY A 55 14.62 -8.07 1.36
N LEU A 56 13.42 -7.78 1.89
CA LEU A 56 12.26 -7.32 1.13
C LEU A 56 12.11 -5.79 1.08
N LEU A 57 12.94 -5.07 1.83
CA LEU A 57 12.92 -3.61 1.91
C LEU A 57 14.09 -3.00 1.15
N GLU A 58 13.80 -1.92 0.43
CA GLU A 58 14.79 -1.09 -0.25
C GLU A 58 14.68 0.35 0.26
N VAL A 59 15.76 1.13 0.11
CA VAL A 59 15.76 2.56 0.43
C VAL A 59 15.72 3.33 -0.88
N SER A 60 14.74 4.22 -1.02
CA SER A 60 14.59 5.14 -2.16
C SER A 60 14.35 6.56 -1.63
N ASP A 61 15.19 7.51 -2.03
CA ASP A 61 15.13 8.93 -1.60
C ASP A 61 15.02 9.11 -0.08
N GLY A 62 15.74 8.28 0.68
CA GLY A 62 15.74 8.28 2.14
C GLY A 62 14.51 7.62 2.78
N ALA A 63 13.48 7.26 2.01
CA ALA A 63 12.34 6.50 2.50
C ALA A 63 12.57 4.99 2.36
N THR A 64 11.93 4.20 3.22
CA THR A 64 11.91 2.74 3.12
C THR A 64 10.69 2.29 2.34
N ILE A 65 10.92 1.48 1.30
CA ILE A 65 9.90 1.02 0.35
C ILE A 65 9.91 -0.52 0.21
N ILE A 66 8.77 -1.06 -0.23
CA ILE A 66 8.63 -2.42 -0.74
C ILE A 66 8.42 -2.33 -2.26
N PRO A 67 9.35 -2.83 -3.09
CA PRO A 67 9.17 -2.89 -4.53
C PRO A 67 8.16 -3.99 -4.89
N LEU A 68 7.08 -3.64 -5.59
CA LEU A 68 6.12 -4.60 -6.12
C LEU A 68 6.57 -5.04 -7.51
N ARG A 69 7.13 -6.25 -7.58
CA ARG A 69 7.48 -6.87 -8.86
C ARG A 69 6.27 -7.59 -9.43
N THR A 70 5.36 -6.83 -10.02
CA THR A 70 4.24 -7.41 -10.78
C THR A 70 4.69 -7.65 -12.22
N THR A 71 4.75 -8.90 -12.68
CA THR A 71 4.85 -9.20 -14.11
C THR A 71 3.55 -8.78 -14.77
N ARG A 72 3.55 -7.67 -15.51
CA ARG A 72 2.45 -7.38 -16.44
C ARG A 72 2.44 -8.48 -17.49
N HIS A 73 1.46 -9.36 -17.45
CA HIS A 73 1.09 -10.12 -18.64
C HIS A 73 0.59 -9.11 -19.67
N THR A 74 1.45 -8.72 -20.60
CA THR A 74 1.01 -7.99 -21.78
C THR A 74 0.07 -8.93 -22.54
N LEU A 75 -1.24 -8.73 -22.42
CA LEU A 75 -2.17 -9.24 -23.41
C LEU A 75 -1.85 -8.46 -24.69
N ASN A 76 -1.02 -9.07 -25.52
CA ASN A 76 -0.80 -8.66 -26.89
C ASN A 76 -2.13 -8.76 -27.64
N THR A 77 -2.89 -7.67 -27.61
CA THR A 77 -4.03 -7.48 -28.52
C THR A 77 -3.49 -7.51 -29.93
N THR A 78 -3.53 -8.69 -30.55
CA THR A 78 -3.20 -8.87 -31.96
C THR A 78 -4.33 -8.22 -32.73
N THR A 79 -4.19 -6.93 -33.05
CA THR A 79 -5.01 -6.29 -34.08
C THR A 79 -4.64 -7.01 -35.38
N HIS A 80 -5.50 -7.93 -35.80
CA HIS A 80 -5.40 -8.60 -37.08
C HIS A 80 -5.63 -7.56 -38.18
N HIS A 81 -4.58 -6.83 -38.55
CA HIS A 81 -4.59 -5.99 -39.75
C HIS A 81 -4.65 -6.95 -40.96
N THR A 82 -5.80 -6.96 -41.63
CA THR A 82 -5.97 -7.58 -42.95
C THR A 82 -4.95 -6.97 -43.92
N PRO A 83 -4.22 -7.77 -44.73
CA PRO A 83 -3.32 -7.23 -45.73
C PRO A 83 -4.18 -6.66 -46.86
N ASN A 84 -4.15 -5.35 -47.04
CA ASN A 84 -4.54 -4.75 -48.30
C ASN A 84 -3.27 -4.25 -48.97
N ASP A 85 -2.80 -5.03 -49.94
CA ASP A 85 -1.81 -4.62 -50.93
C ASP A 85 -2.28 -3.33 -51.60
N THR A 86 -1.39 -2.34 -51.74
CA THR A 86 -0.95 -1.79 -53.04
C THR A 86 0.14 -0.73 -52.78
N ASN A 87 1.39 -1.17 -52.90
CA ASN A 87 2.50 -0.52 -53.61
C ASN A 87 2.48 1.01 -53.83
N HIS A 88 3.31 1.76 -53.08
CA HIS A 88 4.06 2.95 -53.55
C HIS A 88 5.16 3.35 -52.55
N GLN A 89 6.40 3.43 -53.04
CA GLN A 89 7.57 4.07 -52.40
C GLN A 89 8.27 4.87 -53.54
N PRO A 90 8.93 6.04 -53.34
CA PRO A 90 9.94 6.17 -52.30
C PRO A 90 10.28 7.55 -51.65
N GLN A 91 10.94 7.43 -50.48
CA GLN A 91 11.89 8.34 -49.79
C GLN A 91 11.39 9.55 -48.96
N HIS A 92 11.58 9.49 -47.64
CA HIS A 92 12.14 10.60 -46.85
C HIS A 92 12.82 10.05 -45.57
N THR A 93 13.99 10.60 -45.26
CA THR A 93 14.92 10.25 -44.16
C THR A 93 14.27 10.21 -42.77
N THR A 94 14.63 9.24 -41.94
CA THR A 94 14.37 9.31 -40.49
C THR A 94 15.58 8.81 -39.71
N HIS A 95 16.13 9.70 -38.88
CA HIS A 95 17.09 9.41 -37.82
C HIS A 95 16.58 8.21 -36.98
N GLN A 96 17.22 7.06 -37.09
CA GLN A 96 17.02 5.97 -36.14
C GLN A 96 17.80 6.30 -34.86
N SER A 97 17.13 6.96 -33.93
CA SER A 97 17.54 6.97 -32.52
C SER A 97 17.50 5.53 -31.99
N PRO A 98 18.51 5.03 -31.26
CA PRO A 98 18.52 3.66 -30.76
C PRO A 98 17.29 3.47 -29.87
N HIS A 99 16.39 2.60 -30.31
CA HIS A 99 15.22 2.20 -29.55
C HIS A 99 15.73 1.45 -28.32
N THR A 100 15.83 2.14 -27.18
CA THR A 100 15.86 1.47 -25.89
C THR A 100 14.63 0.56 -25.86
N PRO A 101 14.76 -0.74 -25.55
CA PRO A 101 13.56 -1.50 -25.19
C PRO A 101 13.01 -0.77 -23.97
N CYS A 102 11.91 -0.06 -24.15
CA CYS A 102 11.14 0.48 -23.04
C CYS A 102 10.65 -0.72 -22.26
N THR A 103 11.46 -1.22 -21.34
CA THR A 103 11.00 -2.11 -20.30
C THR A 103 10.01 -1.29 -19.48
N ASP A 104 8.73 -1.43 -19.80
CA ASP A 104 7.58 -0.88 -19.09
C ASP A 104 7.45 -1.58 -17.73
N PHE A 105 8.47 -1.38 -16.88
CA PHE A 105 8.35 -1.61 -15.46
C PHE A 105 7.61 -0.40 -14.91
N SER A 106 6.28 -0.50 -14.80
CA SER A 106 5.62 0.30 -13.77
C SER A 106 6.18 -0.18 -12.44
N GLN A 107 7.18 0.52 -11.92
CA GLN A 107 7.72 0.32 -10.59
C GLN A 107 6.63 0.76 -9.60
N GLU A 108 5.67 -0.12 -9.36
CA GLU A 108 4.76 0.01 -8.24
C GLU A 108 5.59 -0.23 -6.97
N MET A 109 5.62 0.75 -6.08
CA MET A 109 6.31 0.63 -4.80
C MET A 109 5.40 1.10 -3.70
N VAL A 110 5.48 0.44 -2.55
CA VAL A 110 4.72 0.81 -1.35
C VAL A 110 5.69 1.40 -0.34
N MET A 111 5.51 2.67 0.00
CA MET A 111 6.28 3.31 1.08
C MET A 111 5.78 2.83 2.43
N VAL A 112 6.69 2.29 3.25
CA VAL A 112 6.39 1.74 4.58
C VAL A 112 7.07 2.51 5.72
N GLN A 113 8.01 3.40 5.41
CA GLN A 113 8.57 4.33 6.39
C GLN A 113 9.11 5.55 5.67
N LYS A 114 8.79 6.74 6.17
CA LYS A 114 9.39 7.99 5.71
C LYS A 114 10.85 8.07 6.13
N GLY A 115 11.63 8.96 5.51
CA GLY A 115 13.04 9.15 5.89
C GLY A 115 13.27 9.74 7.27
N ASP A 116 12.26 10.38 7.87
CA ASP A 116 12.27 10.84 9.27
C ASP A 116 11.95 9.72 10.28
N GLY A 117 11.72 8.50 9.81
CA GLY A 117 11.37 7.35 10.63
C GLY A 117 9.88 7.20 10.91
N GLY A 118 9.02 8.12 10.45
CA GLY A 118 7.57 8.02 10.62
C GLY A 118 6.94 6.90 9.77
N PHE A 119 5.92 6.25 10.32
CA PHE A 119 5.18 5.17 9.65
C PHE A 119 3.94 5.71 8.90
N LEU A 120 3.46 4.95 7.91
CA LEU A 120 2.28 5.28 7.09
C LEU A 120 1.20 4.20 7.25
N TYR A 121 0.03 4.42 6.63
CA TYR A 121 -1.06 3.45 6.58
C TYR A 121 -0.61 2.06 6.11
N ALA A 122 0.26 2.01 5.10
CA ALA A 122 0.80 0.73 4.61
C ALA A 122 1.51 -0.08 5.70
N THR A 123 2.24 0.58 6.60
CA THR A 123 2.91 -0.07 7.72
C THR A 123 1.91 -0.65 8.72
N THR A 124 0.87 0.13 9.04
CA THR A 124 -0.19 -0.29 9.94
C THR A 124 -0.99 -1.46 9.34
N ASP A 125 -1.29 -1.43 8.05
CA ASP A 125 -1.97 -2.52 7.35
C ASP A 125 -1.12 -3.80 7.35
N LEU A 126 0.19 -3.69 7.09
CA LEU A 126 1.11 -4.82 7.21
C LEU A 126 1.13 -5.38 8.64
N ALA A 127 1.08 -4.52 9.65
CA ALA A 127 1.00 -4.94 11.04
C ALA A 127 -0.31 -5.64 11.38
N ALA A 128 -1.43 -5.16 10.85
CA ALA A 128 -2.72 -5.81 11.00
C ALA A 128 -2.73 -7.20 10.34
N ILE A 129 -2.14 -7.34 9.14
CA ILE A 129 -1.98 -8.64 8.47
C ILE A 129 -1.11 -9.56 9.33
N TYR A 130 0.06 -9.08 9.74
CA TYR A 130 1.00 -9.86 10.54
C TYR A 130 0.35 -10.36 11.83
N HIS A 131 -0.34 -9.49 12.56
CA HIS A 131 -1.06 -9.85 13.77
C HIS A 131 -2.13 -10.92 13.51
N ARG A 132 -2.98 -10.74 12.49
CA ARG A 132 -4.04 -11.70 12.15
C ARG A 132 -3.49 -13.07 11.75
N VAL A 133 -2.39 -13.11 11.00
CA VAL A 133 -1.79 -14.35 10.53
C VAL A 133 -0.99 -15.05 11.64
N TYR A 134 -0.12 -14.32 12.33
CA TYR A 134 0.85 -14.93 13.25
C TYR A 134 0.41 -14.98 14.70
N VAL A 135 -0.43 -14.03 15.16
CA VAL A 135 -0.93 -14.00 16.54
C VAL A 135 -2.28 -14.69 16.63
N GLU A 136 -3.25 -14.26 15.81
CA GLU A 136 -4.60 -14.83 15.83
C GLU A 136 -4.72 -16.17 15.07
N LYS A 137 -3.72 -16.50 14.24
CA LYS A 137 -3.72 -17.71 13.41
C LYS A 137 -4.95 -17.79 12.50
N ALA A 138 -5.41 -16.65 11.99
CA ALA A 138 -6.55 -16.58 11.07
C ALA A 138 -6.24 -17.36 9.79
N LYS A 139 -7.16 -18.25 9.40
CA LYS A 139 -7.06 -19.02 8.14
C LYS A 139 -7.50 -18.21 6.91
N LYS A 140 -8.34 -17.20 7.14
CA LYS A 140 -8.87 -16.30 6.12
C LYS A 140 -9.06 -14.93 6.73
N VAL A 141 -8.61 -13.90 6.03
CA VAL A 141 -8.84 -12.50 6.36
C VAL A 141 -9.58 -11.86 5.20
N VAL A 142 -10.70 -11.20 5.48
CA VAL A 142 -11.49 -10.48 4.47
C VAL A 142 -11.40 -8.99 4.78
N TYR A 143 -10.88 -8.21 3.82
CA TYR A 143 -10.85 -6.77 3.87
C TYR A 143 -12.08 -6.22 3.14
N VAL A 144 -13.05 -5.72 3.91
CA VAL A 144 -14.22 -5.03 3.36
C VAL A 144 -13.93 -3.53 3.40
N THR A 145 -13.67 -2.95 2.24
CA THR A 145 -13.38 -1.52 2.06
C THR A 145 -14.26 -0.92 0.98
N GLY A 146 -14.45 0.40 1.02
CA GLY A 146 -15.19 1.14 0.01
C GLY A 146 -14.39 1.30 -1.28
N LYS A 147 -15.10 1.54 -2.40
CA LYS A 147 -14.49 2.04 -3.62
C LYS A 147 -14.36 3.55 -3.53
N VAL A 148 -13.17 4.08 -3.79
CA VAL A 148 -12.98 5.52 -4.00
C VAL A 148 -13.38 5.80 -5.45
N TYR A 149 -14.45 6.57 -5.65
CA TYR A 149 -14.78 7.12 -6.96
C TYR A 149 -14.01 8.43 -7.10
N GLY A 150 -13.30 8.61 -8.22
CA GLY A 150 -12.55 9.84 -8.48
C GLY A 150 -13.49 11.05 -8.50
N VAL A 151 -13.10 12.10 -7.77
CA VAL A 151 -13.68 13.45 -7.86
C VAL A 151 -12.89 14.28 -8.85
#